data_AF-A0A5K0ZW17-F1
#
_entry.id   AF-A0A5K0ZW17-F1
#
_cell.length_a   1.000
_cell.length_b   1.000
_cell.length_c   1.000
_cell.angle_alpha   90.00
_cell.angle_beta   90.00
_cell.angle_gamma   90.00
#
_symmetry.space_group_name_H-M   'P 1'
#
loop_
_entity.id
_entity.type
_entity.pdbx_description
1 polymer ?
#
loop_
_entity_poly.entity_id
_entity_poly.type
_entity_poly.pdbx_seq_one_letter_code
_entity_poly.pdbx_strand_id
1 'polypeptide(L)' 'TATNVEIELPVPSDATNPNIRTSMGSAAYAPENDALVWKIKSFPGGK' A
#
# COMPACT_ATOMS: atom_id res chain seq x y z
N THR A 1 5.07 -17.76 -4.07
CA THR A 1 4.49 -16.60 -4.77
C THR A 1 3.20 -16.25 -4.08
N ALA A 2 3.09 -15.05 -3.50
CA ALA A 2 1.85 -14.63 -2.85
C ALA A 2 1.03 -13.82 -3.86
N THR A 3 -0.21 -14.24 -4.11
CA THR A 3 -1.12 -13.56 -5.03
C THR A 3 -2.17 -12.79 -4.24
N ASN A 4 -2.56 -11.62 -4.73
CA ASN A 4 -3.57 -10.77 -4.11
C ASN A 4 -3.23 -10.34 -2.68
N VAL A 5 -2.05 -9.73 -2.52
CA VAL A 5 -1.59 -9.18 -1.25
C VAL A 5 -2.16 -7.78 -1.07
N GLU A 6 -2.81 -7.54 0.06
CA GLU A 6 -3.29 -6.23 0.48
C GLU A 6 -2.55 -5.83 1.75
N ILE A 7 -1.99 -4.63 1.76
CA ILE A 7 -1.18 -4.09 2.85
C ILE A 7 -1.83 -2.78 3.26
N GLU A 8 -2.27 -2.71 4.51
CA GLU A 8 -2.79 -1.49 5.10
C GLU A 8 -1.70 -0.89 5.99
N LEU A 9 -1.30 0.33 5.66
CA LEU A 9 -0.31 1.09 6.41
C LEU A 9 -1.00 2.27 7.07
N PRO A 10 -1.13 2.32 8.41
CA PRO A 10 -1.68 3.48 9.08
C PRO A 10 -0.75 4.67 8.83
N VAL A 11 -1.30 5.76 8.30
CA VAL A 11 -0.54 6.98 8.08
C VAL A 11 -0.92 8.02 9.13
N PRO A 12 0.02 8.85 9.57
CA PRO A 12 -0.32 9.96 10.42
C PRO A 12 -1.20 10.95 9.62
N SER A 13 -2.17 11.55 10.29
CA SER A 13 -3.11 12.54 9.74
C SER A 13 -2.44 13.80 9.15
N ASP A 14 -1.14 13.99 9.42
CA ASP A 14 -0.30 15.05 8.86
C ASP A 14 0.26 14.69 7.46
N ALA A 15 0.03 13.47 6.98
CA ALA A 15 0.36 13.06 5.61
C ALA A 15 -0.67 13.61 4.62
N THR A 16 -0.76 14.93 4.47
CA THR A 16 -1.68 15.57 3.52
C THR A 16 -1.31 15.25 2.06
N ASN A 17 -0.04 14.93 1.78
CA ASN A 17 0.46 14.49 0.47
C ASN A 17 1.47 13.34 0.65
N PRO A 18 1.01 12.09 0.86
CA PRO A 18 1.92 10.96 0.92
C PRO A 18 2.56 10.76 -0.46
N ASN A 19 3.90 10.81 -0.54
CA ASN A 19 4.61 10.44 -1.76
C ASN A 19 4.70 8.92 -1.83
N ILE A 20 3.74 8.33 -2.53
CA ILE A 20 3.57 6.88 -2.60
C ILE A 20 4.56 6.34 -3.64
N ARG A 21 5.63 5.68 -3.18
CA ARG A 21 6.55 4.92 -4.03
C ARG A 21 6.39 3.43 -3.78
N THR A 22 5.64 2.77 -4.65
CA THR A 22 5.50 1.31 -4.65
C THR A 22 6.26 0.70 -5.81
N SER A 23 7.19 -0.22 -5.52
CA SER A 23 7.94 -0.93 -6.57
C SER A 23 7.11 -2.01 -7.26
N MET A 24 6.05 -2.50 -6.63
CA MET A 24 5.13 -3.51 -7.18
C MET A 24 3.69 -3.22 -6.76
N GLY A 25 2.74 -3.36 -7.68
CA GLY A 25 1.33 -3.10 -7.40
C GLY A 25 0.96 -1.61 -7.44
N SER A 26 -0.12 -1.25 -6.74
CA SER A 26 -0.69 0.09 -6.69
C SER A 26 -1.10 0.43 -5.27
N ALA A 27 -0.65 1.56 -4.75
CA ALA A 27 -1.09 2.06 -3.45
C ALA A 27 -1.94 3.30 -3.61
N ALA A 28 -3.01 3.35 -2.82
CA ALA A 28 -3.98 4.42 -2.78
C ALA A 28 -4.18 4.85 -1.33
N TYR A 29 -4.22 6.15 -1.10
CA TYR A 29 -4.51 6.70 0.21
C TYR A 29 -6.01 6.62 0.49
N ALA A 30 -6.38 6.04 1.64
CA ALA A 30 -7.73 5.95 2.17
C ALA A 30 -7.87 6.92 3.36
N PRO A 31 -8.22 8.20 3.09
CA PRO A 31 -8.37 9.21 4.15
C PRO A 31 -9.47 8.87 5.15
N GLU A 32 -10.45 8.04 4.77
CA GLU A 32 -11.52 7.54 5.64
C GLU A 32 -11.02 6.71 6.82
N ASN A 33 -9.84 6.09 6.68
CA ASN A 33 -9.20 5.27 7.72
C ASN A 33 -7.85 5.84 8.16
N ASP A 34 -7.50 7.05 7.72
CA ASP A 34 -6.16 7.62 7.86
C ASP A 34 -5.06 6.59 7.52
N ALA A 35 -5.27 5.81 6.45
CA ALA A 35 -4.42 4.69 6.11
C ALA A 35 -4.11 4.64 4.61
N LEU A 36 -2.92 4.17 4.26
CA LEU A 36 -2.54 3.86 2.89
C LEU A 36 -2.86 2.39 2.61
N VAL A 37 -3.71 2.16 1.62
CA VAL A 37 -4.05 0.82 1.14
C VAL A 37 -3.17 0.50 -0.07
N TRP A 38 -2.29 -0.47 0.09
CA TRP A 38 -1.41 -0.95 -0.97
C TRP A 38 -1.85 -2.33 -1.46
N LYS A 39 -2.23 -2.41 -2.73
CA LYS A 39 -2.65 -3.65 -3.39
C LYS A 39 -1.58 -4.16 -4.34
N ILE A 40 -1.14 -5.39 -4.14
CA ILE A 40 -0.15 -6.07 -4.98
C ILE A 40 -0.79 -7.32 -5.58
N LYS A 41 -0.92 -7.34 -6.92
CA LYS A 41 -1.51 -8.49 -7.63
C LYS A 41 -0.70 -9.78 -7.44
N SER A 42 0.62 -9.69 -7.47
CA SER A 42 1.52 -10.82 -7.31
C SER A 42 2.83 -10.35 -6.70
N PHE A 43 3.16 -10.93 -5.55
CA PHE A 43 4.44 -10.76 -4.88
C PHE A 43 5.29 -12.00 -5.17
N PRO A 44 6.34 -11.88 -6.01
CA PRO A 44 7.30 -12.94 -6.20
C PRO A 44 8.05 -13.12 -4.88
N GLY A 45 7.78 -14.23 -4.19
CA GLY A 45 8.57 -14.60 -3.01
C GLY A 45 9.97 -14.92 -3.50
N GLY A 46 10.95 -14.11 -3.10
CA GLY A 46 12.35 -14.48 -3.22
C GLY A 46 12.57 -15.82 -2.51
N LYS A 47 13.33 -16.72 -3.15
CA LYS A 47 13.58 -18.09 -2.71
C LYS A 47 14.05 -18.18 -1.27
#